data_AF-A0A7W6RMJ8-F1
#
_entry.id   AF-A0A7W6RMJ8-F1
#
_cell.length_a   1.000
_cell.length_b   1.000
_cell.length_c   1.000
_cell.angle_alpha   90.00
_cell.angle_beta   90.00
_cell.angle_gamma   90.00
#
_symmetry.space_group_name_H-M   'P 1'
#
loop_
_entity.id
_entity.type
_entity.pdbx_description
1 polymer ?
#
loop_
_entity_poly.entity_id
_entity_poly.type
_entity_poly.pdbx_seq_one_letter_code
_entity_poly.pdbx_strand_id
1 'polypeptide(L)'
;MTAIKTDVVDEDRRRLLGAAASAIAALGIASLLPSYARAATASDAIRPFQVNIPEADLDDLRNRLARTRLPEKETVGDFTQGVPLKTTRQLLDHWRNKYDWRKVEARINAVPNFITEIDGLDIHFIHVRSRHENALPLIVTHGWPGSII
;
A
#
# COMPACT_ATOMS: atom_id res chain seq x y z
N MET A 1 -20.54 21.24 42.13
CA MET A 1 -21.23 21.83 40.97
C MET A 1 -20.15 22.47 40.11
N THR A 2 -19.60 21.71 39.17
CA THR A 2 -18.38 22.07 38.42
C THR A 2 -18.77 22.22 36.95
N ALA A 3 -18.64 23.45 36.43
CA ALA A 3 -19.05 23.79 35.07
C ALA A 3 -18.11 23.16 34.04
N ILE A 4 -18.69 22.51 33.04
CA ILE A 4 -18.00 22.01 31.84
C ILE A 4 -17.68 23.24 30.97
N LYS A 5 -16.40 23.50 30.69
CA LYS A 5 -15.98 24.45 29.65
C LYS A 5 -16.24 23.80 28.29
N THR A 6 -17.04 24.47 27.46
CA THR A 6 -17.20 24.15 26.05
C THR A 6 -16.00 24.66 25.26
N ASP A 7 -15.27 23.75 24.60
CA ASP A 7 -14.24 24.12 23.63
C ASP A 7 -14.92 24.65 22.36
N VAL A 8 -14.67 25.92 22.06
CA VAL A 8 -15.09 26.59 20.82
C VAL A 8 -14.08 26.23 19.73
N VAL A 9 -14.59 25.70 18.60
CA VAL A 9 -13.77 25.39 17.42
C VAL A 9 -13.32 26.70 16.79
N ASP A 10 -12.01 26.89 16.69
CA ASP A 10 -11.36 28.03 16.04
C ASP A 10 -11.44 27.89 14.50
N GLU A 11 -12.27 28.71 13.85
CA GLU A 11 -12.51 28.71 12.41
C GLU A 11 -11.42 29.43 11.58
N ASP A 12 -10.46 30.13 12.21
CA ASP A 12 -9.43 30.88 11.48
C ASP A 12 -8.34 29.99 10.84
N ARG A 13 -8.26 28.71 11.23
CA ARG A 13 -7.37 27.74 10.59
C ARG A 13 -7.77 27.35 9.16
N ARG A 14 -8.99 27.66 8.72
CA ARG A 14 -9.51 27.32 7.37
C ARG A 14 -9.25 28.38 6.30
N ARG A 15 -8.53 29.47 6.60
CA ARG A 15 -8.33 30.60 5.67
C ARG A 15 -6.91 30.84 5.17
N LEU A 16 -6.00 29.88 5.33
CA LEU A 16 -4.68 29.96 4.72
C LEU A 16 -4.59 28.98 3.55
N LEU A 17 -4.89 29.48 2.36
CA LEU A 17 -4.17 29.28 1.09
C LEU A 17 -5.07 29.74 -0.07
N GLY A 18 -5.18 31.06 -0.20
CA GLY A 18 -5.74 31.72 -1.37
C GLY A 18 -5.08 33.08 -1.56
N ALA A 19 -4.05 33.16 -2.39
CA ALA A 19 -3.66 34.38 -3.11
C ALA A 19 -2.61 34.06 -4.20
N ALA A 20 -2.84 34.60 -5.38
CA ALA A 20 -2.10 34.42 -6.61
C ALA A 20 -0.79 35.24 -6.66
N ALA A 21 0.16 34.82 -7.49
CA ALA A 21 1.27 35.65 -7.95
C ALA A 21 1.27 35.70 -9.49
N SER A 22 1.08 36.91 -10.03
CA SER A 22 1.14 37.24 -11.45
C SER A 22 2.57 37.14 -12.01
N ALA A 23 2.68 36.81 -13.30
CA ALA A 23 3.90 36.47 -14.03
C ALA A 23 4.89 37.63 -14.28
N ILE A 24 6.21 37.35 -14.19
CA ILE A 24 7.30 38.09 -14.85
C ILE A 24 8.41 37.13 -15.33
N ALA A 25 8.75 37.22 -16.61
CA ALA A 25 9.97 36.77 -17.33
C ALA A 25 10.38 35.27 -17.29
N ALA A 26 9.86 34.52 -18.27
CA ALA A 26 10.45 33.28 -18.75
C ALA A 26 11.76 33.57 -19.53
N LEU A 27 12.86 32.90 -19.17
CA LEU A 27 13.92 32.35 -20.06
C LEU A 27 15.28 32.06 -19.37
N GLY A 28 15.47 32.34 -18.07
CA GLY A 28 16.79 32.19 -17.42
C GLY A 28 16.94 31.19 -16.27
N ILE A 29 15.85 30.64 -15.71
CA ILE A 29 15.89 29.94 -14.41
C ILE A 29 15.73 28.42 -14.54
N ALA A 30 15.42 27.90 -15.73
CA ALA A 30 15.19 26.47 -15.94
C ALA A 30 16.41 25.58 -15.65
N SER A 31 17.63 26.14 -15.60
CA SER A 31 18.89 25.44 -15.29
C SER A 31 19.24 25.40 -13.80
N LEU A 32 18.48 26.08 -12.93
CA LEU A 32 18.67 26.09 -11.47
C LEU A 32 17.60 25.29 -10.73
N LEU A 33 16.67 24.68 -11.46
CA LEU A 33 15.71 23.75 -10.88
C LEU A 33 16.44 22.43 -10.59
N PRO A 34 16.56 22.03 -9.32
CA PRO A 34 17.08 20.72 -8.99
C PRO A 34 16.23 19.62 -9.63
N SER A 35 16.86 18.48 -9.94
CA SER A 35 16.32 17.40 -10.76
C SER A 35 14.95 16.88 -10.29
N TYR A 36 14.61 17.05 -9.01
CA TYR A 36 13.30 16.71 -8.45
C TYR A 36 12.15 17.56 -9.01
N ALA A 37 12.39 18.82 -9.39
CA ALA A 37 11.36 19.66 -10.01
C ALA A 37 11.11 19.29 -11.48
N ARG A 38 12.07 18.60 -12.13
CA ARG A 38 11.95 18.10 -13.51
C ARG A 38 11.19 16.77 -13.58
N ALA A 39 11.08 16.05 -12.47
CA ALA A 39 10.30 14.82 -12.36
C ALA A 39 8.77 15.06 -12.41
N ALA A 40 8.32 16.30 -12.17
CA ALA A 40 6.90 16.71 -12.25
C ALA A 40 6.33 16.78 -13.69
N THR A 41 6.95 16.07 -14.64
CA THR A 41 6.43 15.93 -16.02
C THR A 41 6.18 14.48 -16.40
N ALA A 42 6.39 13.54 -15.48
CA ALA A 42 5.80 12.22 -15.60
C ALA A 42 4.29 12.31 -15.36
N SER A 43 3.52 11.49 -16.05
CA SER A 43 2.07 11.59 -16.09
C SER A 43 1.45 11.42 -14.68
N ASP A 44 0.94 12.52 -14.10
CA ASP A 44 0.07 12.56 -12.90
C ASP A 44 -1.26 11.77 -13.07
N ALA A 45 -1.42 11.04 -14.16
CA ALA A 45 -2.60 10.23 -14.40
C ALA A 45 -2.69 9.08 -13.37
N ILE A 46 -3.80 9.09 -12.65
CA ILE A 46 -4.28 7.96 -11.86
C ILE A 46 -4.78 6.89 -12.83
N ARG A 47 -4.16 5.71 -12.83
CA ARG A 47 -4.46 4.61 -13.75
C ARG A 47 -5.15 3.47 -13.00
N PRO A 48 -6.24 2.88 -13.55
CA PRO A 48 -6.80 1.65 -13.00
C PRO A 48 -5.75 0.55 -12.96
N PHE A 49 -5.78 -0.25 -11.89
CA PHE A 49 -4.88 -1.37 -11.71
C PHE A 49 -5.69 -2.62 -11.38
N GLN A 50 -5.26 -3.76 -11.93
CA GLN A 50 -5.84 -5.06 -11.62
C GLN A 50 -4.69 -6.01 -11.27
N VAL A 51 -4.78 -6.65 -10.11
CA VAL A 51 -3.84 -7.70 -9.73
C VAL A 51 -4.06 -8.87 -10.67
N ASN A 52 -3.02 -9.28 -11.39
CA ASN A 52 -3.05 -10.44 -12.26
C ASN A 52 -1.69 -11.14 -12.20
N ILE A 53 -1.61 -12.21 -11.42
CA ILE A 53 -0.40 -13.01 -11.29
C ILE A 53 -0.41 -14.11 -12.35
N PRO A 54 0.62 -14.20 -13.22
CA PRO A 54 0.75 -15.26 -14.20
C PRO A 54 0.69 -16.66 -13.57
N GLU A 55 0.03 -17.62 -14.23
CA GLU A 55 -0.03 -18.99 -13.73
C GLU A 55 1.37 -19.61 -13.59
N ALA A 56 2.31 -19.23 -14.46
CA ALA A 56 3.70 -19.68 -14.39
C ALA A 56 4.38 -19.31 -13.05
N ASP A 57 4.06 -18.15 -12.47
CA ASP A 57 4.61 -17.74 -11.17
C ASP A 57 4.00 -18.55 -10.03
N LEU A 58 2.71 -18.92 -10.14
CA LEU A 58 2.04 -19.81 -9.19
C LEU A 58 2.57 -21.24 -9.28
N ASP A 59 2.85 -21.73 -10.48
CA ASP A 59 3.49 -23.03 -10.69
C ASP A 59 4.92 -23.06 -10.14
N ASP A 60 5.70 -21.99 -10.37
CA ASP A 60 7.02 -21.86 -9.78
C ASP A 60 6.96 -21.84 -8.25
N LEU A 61 6.00 -21.11 -7.65
CA LEU A 61 5.76 -21.13 -6.21
C LEU A 61 5.48 -22.55 -5.70
N ARG A 62 4.57 -23.29 -6.33
CA ARG A 62 4.25 -24.69 -5.97
C ARG A 62 5.48 -25.59 -6.07
N ASN A 63 6.30 -25.42 -7.11
CA ASN A 63 7.54 -26.17 -7.31
C ASN A 63 8.61 -25.85 -6.26
N ARG A 64 8.72 -24.60 -5.81
CA ARG A 64 9.62 -24.21 -4.73
C ARG A 64 9.17 -24.79 -3.39
N LEU A 65 7.87 -24.70 -3.08
CA LEU A 65 7.29 -25.31 -1.89
C LEU A 65 7.54 -26.83 -1.86
N ALA A 66 7.36 -27.51 -2.99
CA ALA A 66 7.59 -28.95 -3.12
C ALA A 66 9.05 -29.38 -2.88
N ARG A 67 10.03 -28.52 -3.24
CA ARG A 67 11.47 -28.78 -3.10
C ARG A 67 12.08 -28.18 -1.84
N THR A 68 11.25 -27.73 -0.89
CA THR A 68 11.74 -27.09 0.34
C THR A 68 12.59 -28.06 1.14
N ARG A 69 13.84 -27.67 1.42
CA ARG A 69 14.74 -28.37 2.34
C ARG A 69 14.47 -27.88 3.75
N LEU A 70 13.94 -28.76 4.60
CA LEU A 70 13.65 -28.44 5.98
C LEU A 70 14.89 -28.65 6.88
N PRO A 71 15.04 -27.85 7.95
CA PRO A 71 16.08 -28.07 8.95
C PRO A 71 15.76 -29.29 9.82
N GLU A 72 16.71 -29.63 10.70
CA GLU A 72 16.48 -30.55 11.81
C GLU A 72 15.47 -29.97 12.81
N LYS A 73 14.99 -30.83 13.71
CA LYS A 73 14.02 -30.44 14.72
C LYS A 73 14.68 -29.56 15.81
N GLU A 74 13.95 -28.56 16.27
CA GLU A 74 14.31 -27.73 17.42
C GLU A 74 14.61 -28.55 18.70
N THR A 75 15.44 -27.98 19.60
CA THR A 75 15.82 -28.65 20.86
C THR A 75 14.88 -28.37 22.02
N VAL A 76 13.91 -27.47 21.84
CA VAL A 76 12.96 -27.03 22.86
C VAL A 76 11.53 -27.43 22.49
N GLY A 77 10.66 -27.54 23.50
CA GLY A 77 9.23 -27.86 23.30
C GLY A 77 8.33 -26.65 23.07
N ASP A 78 8.87 -25.43 23.15
CA ASP A 78 8.15 -24.16 23.06
C ASP A 78 8.65 -23.31 21.86
N PHE A 79 8.24 -22.03 21.82
CA PHE A 79 8.56 -21.10 20.74
C PHE A 79 9.80 -20.22 21.01
N THR A 80 10.56 -20.49 22.07
CA THR A 80 11.71 -19.63 22.45
C THR A 80 12.83 -19.63 21.40
N GLN A 81 12.90 -20.67 20.57
CA GLN A 81 13.81 -20.76 19.42
C GLN A 81 13.14 -20.40 18.07
N GLY A 82 11.94 -19.82 18.09
CA GLY A 82 11.17 -19.47 16.90
C GLY A 82 10.09 -20.50 16.57
N VAL A 83 9.68 -20.54 15.30
CA VAL A 83 8.56 -21.37 14.84
C VAL A 83 8.97 -22.85 14.81
N PRO A 84 8.27 -23.75 15.53
CA PRO A 84 8.59 -25.18 15.55
C PRO A 84 8.48 -25.83 14.17
N LEU A 85 9.32 -26.82 13.90
CA LEU A 85 9.35 -27.55 12.62
C LEU A 85 7.99 -28.15 12.25
N LYS A 86 7.22 -28.59 13.26
CA LYS A 86 5.86 -29.10 13.08
C LYS A 86 4.93 -28.05 12.45
N THR A 87 4.95 -26.83 12.96
CA THR A 87 4.12 -25.71 12.47
C THR A 87 4.51 -25.34 11.04
N THR A 88 5.83 -25.25 10.76
CA THR A 88 6.34 -24.98 9.40
C THR A 88 5.89 -26.05 8.41
N ARG A 89 5.93 -27.33 8.77
CA ARG A 89 5.43 -28.43 7.91
C ARG A 89 3.94 -28.31 7.62
N GLN A 90 3.13 -27.92 8.60
CA GLN A 90 1.69 -27.71 8.41
C GLN A 90 1.41 -26.52 7.50
N LEU A 91 2.17 -25.42 7.65
CA LEU A 91 2.06 -24.25 6.77
C LEU A 91 2.43 -24.60 5.32
N LEU A 92 3.53 -25.33 5.13
CA LEU A 92 3.95 -25.80 3.80
C LEU A 92 2.91 -26.72 3.15
N ASP A 93 2.32 -27.65 3.91
CA ASP A 93 1.22 -28.49 3.41
C ASP A 93 0.02 -27.65 2.97
N HIS A 94 -0.38 -26.67 3.80
CA HIS A 94 -1.48 -25.78 3.45
C HIS A 94 -1.18 -24.99 2.17
N TRP A 95 -0.02 -24.34 2.09
CA TRP A 95 0.34 -23.53 0.92
C TRP A 95 0.49 -24.34 -0.36
N ARG A 96 1.02 -25.56 -0.25
CA ARG A 96 1.20 -26.43 -1.41
C ARG A 96 -0.10 -27.03 -1.92
N ASN A 97 -0.98 -27.46 -1.02
CA ASN A 97 -2.07 -28.37 -1.37
C ASN A 97 -3.47 -27.76 -1.21
N LYS A 98 -3.62 -26.66 -0.47
CA LYS A 98 -4.93 -26.13 -0.05
C LYS A 98 -5.12 -24.65 -0.32
N TYR A 99 -4.02 -23.89 -0.40
CA TYR A 99 -4.06 -22.46 -0.59
C TYR A 99 -4.33 -22.11 -2.05
N ASP A 100 -5.35 -21.27 -2.25
CA ASP A 100 -5.80 -20.86 -3.57
C ASP A 100 -5.58 -19.34 -3.73
N TRP A 101 -4.50 -18.99 -4.43
CA TRP A 101 -4.14 -17.60 -4.72
C TRP A 101 -5.23 -16.86 -5.51
N ARG A 102 -5.97 -17.57 -6.38
CA ARG A 102 -6.99 -16.94 -7.23
C ARG A 102 -8.15 -16.38 -6.40
N LYS A 103 -8.40 -16.94 -5.21
CA LYS A 103 -9.36 -16.35 -4.25
C LYS A 103 -8.89 -15.02 -3.69
N VAL A 104 -7.60 -14.89 -3.40
CA VAL A 104 -7.01 -13.63 -2.91
C VAL A 104 -7.01 -12.58 -4.01
N GLU A 105 -6.57 -12.95 -5.21
CA GLU A 105 -6.60 -12.10 -6.39
C GLU A 105 -8.01 -11.56 -6.69
N ALA A 106 -9.02 -12.44 -6.68
CA ALA A 106 -10.41 -12.04 -6.85
C ALA A 106 -10.89 -11.09 -5.74
N ARG A 107 -10.48 -11.33 -4.48
CA ARG A 107 -10.85 -10.46 -3.34
C ARG A 107 -10.23 -9.07 -3.44
N ILE A 108 -8.97 -8.96 -3.83
CA ILE A 108 -8.29 -7.66 -3.97
C ILE A 108 -8.91 -6.89 -5.14
N ASN A 109 -9.18 -7.56 -6.26
CA ASN A 109 -9.80 -6.95 -7.44
C ASN A 109 -11.30 -6.64 -7.28
N ALA A 110 -11.94 -7.08 -6.18
CA ALA A 110 -13.33 -6.74 -5.88
C ALA A 110 -13.51 -5.27 -5.43
N VAL A 111 -12.41 -4.55 -5.17
CA VAL A 111 -12.41 -3.12 -4.87
C VAL A 111 -11.61 -2.34 -5.93
N PRO A 112 -11.87 -1.03 -6.12
CA PRO A 112 -11.13 -0.22 -7.08
C PRO A 112 -9.66 -0.05 -6.66
N ASN A 113 -8.77 -0.58 -7.47
CA ASN A 113 -7.32 -0.45 -7.30
C ASN A 113 -6.77 0.51 -8.37
N PHE A 114 -5.76 1.28 -7.99
CA PHE A 114 -5.12 2.26 -8.87
C PHE A 114 -3.61 2.29 -8.65
N ILE A 115 -2.90 2.79 -9.66
CA ILE A 115 -1.50 3.20 -9.57
C ILE A 115 -1.35 4.62 -10.09
N THR A 116 -0.44 5.38 -9.49
CA THR A 116 -0.03 6.70 -9.99
C THR A 116 1.48 6.84 -9.81
N GLU A 117 2.14 7.58 -10.69
CA GLU A 117 3.56 7.86 -10.51
C GLU A 117 3.75 9.03 -9.55
N ILE A 118 4.61 8.87 -8.54
CA ILE A 118 5.05 9.93 -7.62
C ILE A 118 6.57 9.82 -7.53
N ASP A 119 7.26 10.91 -7.86
CA ASP A 119 8.73 10.99 -7.81
C ASP A 119 9.45 9.83 -8.56
N GLY A 120 8.90 9.40 -9.71
CA GLY A 120 9.46 8.32 -10.52
C GLY A 120 9.09 6.91 -10.09
N LEU A 121 8.20 6.75 -9.10
CA LEU A 121 7.76 5.44 -8.58
C LEU A 121 6.27 5.26 -8.75
N ASP A 122 5.85 4.08 -9.22
CA ASP A 122 4.46 3.69 -9.23
C ASP A 122 3.98 3.35 -7.81
N ILE A 123 3.05 4.15 -7.30
CA ILE A 123 2.42 3.98 -5.99
C ILE A 123 1.04 3.35 -6.18
N HIS A 124 0.89 2.12 -5.66
CA HIS A 124 -0.40 1.42 -5.60
C HIS A 124 -1.26 1.92 -4.44
N PHE A 125 -2.56 2.08 -4.69
CA PHE A 125 -3.54 2.38 -3.67
C PHE A 125 -4.94 1.86 -4.02
N ILE A 126 -5.76 1.68 -2.99
CA ILE A 126 -7.20 1.41 -3.12
C ILE A 126 -7.93 2.71 -2.82
N HIS A 127 -8.87 3.10 -3.69
CA HIS A 127 -9.70 4.29 -3.49
C HIS A 127 -11.18 3.96 -3.65
N VAL A 128 -11.88 3.88 -2.52
CA VAL A 128 -13.33 3.69 -2.48
C VAL A 128 -13.99 5.05 -2.22
N ARG A 129 -14.69 5.59 -3.22
CA ARG A 129 -15.37 6.88 -3.08
C ARG A 129 -16.65 6.73 -2.28
N SER A 130 -16.86 7.63 -1.32
CA SER A 130 -18.16 7.77 -0.67
C SER A 130 -19.21 8.25 -1.65
N ARG A 131 -20.45 7.83 -1.44
CA ARG A 131 -21.63 8.37 -2.16
C ARG A 131 -22.04 9.77 -1.68
N HIS A 132 -21.48 10.24 -0.56
CA HIS A 132 -21.79 11.55 0.01
C HIS A 132 -20.80 12.60 -0.49
N GLU A 133 -21.29 13.72 -1.02
CA GLU A 133 -20.47 14.74 -1.70
C GLU A 133 -19.41 15.38 -0.80
N ASN A 134 -19.67 15.49 0.51
CA ASN A 134 -18.78 16.13 1.48
C ASN A 134 -18.15 15.12 2.46
N ALA A 135 -17.92 13.89 2.02
CA ALA A 135 -17.28 12.89 2.86
C ALA A 135 -15.85 13.31 3.22
N LEU A 136 -15.50 13.20 4.51
CA LEU A 136 -14.15 13.46 4.99
C LEU A 136 -13.20 12.41 4.41
N PRO A 137 -12.13 12.80 3.69
CA PRO A 137 -11.14 11.86 3.21
C PRO A 137 -10.37 11.23 4.38
N LEU A 138 -10.21 9.91 4.33
CA LEU A 138 -9.39 9.14 5.27
C LEU A 138 -8.30 8.41 4.51
N ILE A 139 -7.07 8.51 5.01
CA ILE A 139 -5.95 7.71 4.55
C ILE A 139 -5.71 6.61 5.58
N VAL A 140 -5.69 5.37 5.12
CA VAL A 140 -5.35 4.21 5.93
C VAL A 140 -4.04 3.63 5.41
N THR A 141 -3.04 3.56 6.27
CA THR A 141 -1.72 3.01 5.94
C THR A 141 -1.51 1.69 6.67
N HIS A 142 -0.80 0.76 6.03
CA HIS A 142 -0.32 -0.46 6.67
C HIS A 142 1.12 -0.27 7.16
N GLY A 143 1.56 -1.13 8.07
CA GLY A 143 2.93 -1.21 8.54
C GLY A 143 3.57 -2.56 8.19
N TRP A 144 4.77 -2.81 8.70
CA TRP A 144 5.46 -4.09 8.55
C TRP A 144 5.04 -5.08 9.65
N PRO A 145 4.86 -6.39 9.36
CA PRO A 145 5.00 -7.11 8.09
C PRO A 145 3.69 -7.22 7.29
N GLY A 146 2.77 -6.26 7.45
CA GLY A 146 1.47 -6.25 6.79
C GLY A 146 1.47 -5.65 5.39
N SER A 147 0.30 -5.67 4.75
CA SER A 147 0.07 -5.05 3.45
C SER A 147 -1.42 -4.67 3.31
N ILE A 148 -1.85 -4.34 2.09
CA ILE A 148 -3.27 -4.20 1.74
C ILE A 148 -4.02 -5.55 1.61
N ILE A 149 -3.28 -6.67 1.73
CA ILE A 149 -3.77 -8.06 1.68
C ILE A 149 -3.97 -8.59 3.10
#